data_AF-A0A074X2D7-F1
#
_entry.id   AF-A0A074X2D7-F1
#
_cell.length_a   1.000
_cell.length_b   1.000
_cell.length_c   1.000
_cell.angle_alpha   90.00
_cell.angle_beta   90.00
_cell.angle_gamma   90.00
#
_symmetry.space_group_name_H-M   'P 1'
#
loop_
_entity.id
_entity.type
_entity.pdbx_description
1 polymer ?
#
loop_
_entity_poly.entity_id
_entity_poly.type
_entity_poly.pdbx_seq_one_letter_code
_entity_poly.pdbx_strand_id
1 'polypeptide(L)'
;CVQQPLGISYNSVPDTAAAFAADAYYGLKAVAAGAPTGYVQTMSNLTASNSADQYMGFTLLKSYDIVSCVNQCNAISGCNSVNIYFERDPTINPDSPACSQNPPSTINIKCVFWGGAVVSSNANNFGQWRANFQVLIAGSNGYMKSSY
;
A
#
# COMPACT_ATOMS: atom_id res chain seq x y z
N CYS A 1 7.73 -15.43 -18.38
CA CYS A 1 7.66 -14.61 -17.16
C CYS A 1 6.67 -13.48 -17.38
N VAL A 2 5.73 -13.28 -16.47
CA VAL A 2 4.71 -12.23 -16.59
C VAL A 2 5.18 -11.01 -15.82
N GLN A 3 5.35 -9.88 -16.53
CA GLN A 3 5.72 -8.60 -15.93
C GLN A 3 4.64 -8.14 -14.95
N GLN A 4 5.04 -7.68 -13.76
CA GLN A 4 4.14 -7.03 -12.81
C GLN A 4 4.11 -5.52 -13.07
N PRO A 5 3.05 -4.80 -12.65
CA PRO A 5 3.02 -3.35 -12.71
C PRO A 5 4.24 -2.74 -12.00
N LEU A 6 4.90 -1.80 -12.68
CA LEU A 6 6.02 -1.06 -12.12
C LEU A 6 5.51 0.15 -11.33
N GLY A 7 6.05 0.29 -10.12
CA GLY A 7 5.72 1.35 -9.20
C GLY A 7 6.56 2.61 -9.39
N ILE A 8 6.96 3.24 -8.29
CA ILE A 8 7.77 4.46 -8.29
C ILE A 8 9.24 4.18 -8.61
N SER A 9 10.00 5.23 -8.90
CA SER A 9 11.44 5.13 -9.18
C SER A 9 12.29 4.85 -7.93
N TYR A 10 11.76 5.10 -6.73
CA TYR A 10 12.46 4.84 -5.48
C TYR A 10 12.44 3.35 -5.14
N ASN A 11 13.60 2.82 -4.74
CA ASN A 11 13.74 1.48 -4.19
C ASN A 11 14.76 1.52 -3.03
N SER A 12 14.54 0.69 -2.00
CA SER A 12 15.49 0.58 -0.90
C SER A 12 16.82 0.00 -1.37
N VAL A 13 17.92 0.44 -0.74
CA VAL A 13 19.27 -0.01 -1.06
C VAL A 13 19.92 -0.57 0.20
N PRO A 14 20.36 -1.84 0.21
CA PRO A 14 20.27 -2.84 -0.88
C PRO A 14 18.83 -3.31 -1.15
N ASP A 15 18.51 -3.79 -2.36
CA ASP A 15 17.20 -4.35 -2.68
C ASP A 15 16.98 -5.70 -1.95
N THR A 16 16.50 -5.60 -0.72
CA THR A 16 16.18 -6.73 0.15
C THR A 16 14.93 -6.42 0.96
N ALA A 17 14.25 -7.46 1.42
CA ALA A 17 13.11 -7.33 2.32
C ALA A 17 13.48 -6.59 3.63
N ALA A 18 14.65 -6.90 4.20
CA ALA A 18 15.12 -6.26 5.43
C ALA A 18 15.43 -4.76 5.24
N ALA A 19 16.06 -4.39 4.12
CA ALA A 19 16.30 -2.98 3.81
C ALA A 19 15.00 -2.22 3.59
N PHE A 20 14.03 -2.80 2.87
CA PHE A 20 12.70 -2.20 2.69
C PHE A 20 12.01 -1.96 4.04
N ALA A 21 12.04 -2.95 4.94
CA ALA A 21 11.43 -2.83 6.26
C ALA A 21 12.09 -1.77 7.15
N ALA A 22 13.39 -1.53 6.98
CA ALA A 22 14.16 -0.55 7.76
C ALA A 22 14.20 0.85 7.14
N ASP A 23 13.68 1.03 5.92
CA ASP A 23 13.82 2.26 5.16
C ASP A 23 12.90 3.37 5.68
N ALA A 24 13.50 4.39 6.27
CA ALA A 24 12.77 5.54 6.81
C ALA A 24 12.02 6.34 5.74
N TYR A 25 12.38 6.23 4.44
CA TYR A 25 11.70 6.94 3.37
C TYR A 25 10.19 6.72 3.39
N TYR A 26 9.75 5.46 3.52
CA TYR A 26 8.32 5.11 3.45
C TYR A 26 7.55 5.71 4.62
N GLY A 27 8.10 5.62 5.83
CA GLY A 27 7.47 6.17 7.01
C GLY A 27 7.43 7.69 7.01
N LEU A 28 8.50 8.36 6.55
CA LEU A 28 8.53 9.81 6.42
C LEU A 28 7.46 10.34 5.43
N LYS A 29 7.22 9.64 4.32
CA LYS A 29 6.15 9.99 3.39
C LYS A 29 4.76 9.79 4.00
N ALA A 30 4.56 8.71 4.73
CA ALA A 30 3.30 8.42 5.41
C ALA A 30 3.00 9.46 6.50
N VAL A 31 3.96 9.80 7.36
CA VAL A 31 3.78 10.80 8.43
C VAL A 31 3.52 12.20 7.85
N ALA A 32 4.13 12.55 6.72
CA ALA A 32 3.90 13.83 6.07
C ALA A 32 2.51 13.97 5.41
N ALA A 33 1.81 12.85 5.18
CA ALA A 33 0.48 12.85 4.57
C ALA A 33 -0.61 13.14 5.61
N GLY A 34 -0.91 14.43 5.82
CA GLY A 34 -2.03 14.86 6.65
C GLY A 34 -3.39 14.40 6.10
N ALA A 35 -4.43 14.43 6.94
CA ALA A 35 -5.79 14.12 6.53
C ALA A 35 -6.34 15.21 5.58
N PRO A 36 -6.88 14.84 4.40
CA PRO A 36 -7.61 15.79 3.55
C PRO A 36 -8.90 16.26 4.21
N THR A 37 -9.42 17.41 3.77
CA THR A 37 -10.73 17.93 4.19
C THR A 37 -11.83 16.89 3.99
N GLY A 38 -12.68 16.70 5.02
CA GLY A 38 -13.78 15.73 4.99
C GLY A 38 -13.36 14.30 5.34
N TYR A 39 -12.09 14.08 5.68
CA TYR A 39 -11.56 12.81 6.18
C TYR A 39 -10.86 13.00 7.53
N VAL A 40 -10.83 11.93 8.32
CA VAL A 40 -10.01 11.80 9.54
C VAL A 40 -8.98 10.70 9.33
N GLN A 41 -7.76 10.91 9.82
CA GLN A 41 -6.74 9.87 9.83
C GLN A 41 -6.98 8.95 11.04
N THR A 42 -7.04 7.65 10.80
CA THR A 42 -7.39 6.63 11.82
C THR A 42 -6.21 5.76 12.22
N MET A 43 -5.21 5.69 11.35
CA MET A 43 -3.95 5.03 11.59
C MET A 43 -2.88 5.70 10.73
N SER A 44 -1.65 5.72 11.23
CA SER A 44 -0.51 6.33 10.54
C SER A 44 0.72 5.45 10.64
N ASN A 45 1.44 5.34 9.53
CA ASN A 45 2.75 4.71 9.41
C ASN A 45 2.83 3.29 10.01
N LEU A 46 1.83 2.45 9.73
CA LEU A 46 1.90 1.03 10.09
C LEU A 46 2.65 0.23 9.03
N THR A 47 3.12 -0.97 9.40
CA THR A 47 3.79 -1.93 8.50
C THR A 47 2.85 -3.01 7.97
N ALA A 48 1.54 -2.73 8.00
CA ALA A 48 0.49 -3.62 7.53
C ALA A 48 -0.64 -2.84 6.88
N SER A 49 -1.26 -3.42 5.85
CA SER A 49 -2.47 -2.89 5.23
C SER A 49 -3.72 -3.45 5.91
N ASN A 50 -4.86 -2.78 5.69
CA ASN A 50 -6.12 -3.19 6.27
C ASN A 50 -6.71 -4.41 5.55
N SER A 51 -7.29 -5.32 6.33
CA SER A 51 -8.28 -6.30 5.86
C SER A 51 -9.64 -5.85 6.40
N ALA A 52 -10.30 -4.94 5.69
CA ALA A 52 -11.54 -4.30 6.12
C ALA A 52 -12.77 -4.83 5.36
N ASP A 53 -13.97 -4.39 5.76
CA ASP A 53 -15.20 -4.80 5.10
C ASP A 53 -15.41 -4.07 3.77
N GLN A 54 -16.12 -4.73 2.85
CA GLN A 54 -16.55 -4.16 1.57
C GLN A 54 -15.35 -3.64 0.76
N TYR A 55 -14.43 -4.54 0.39
CA TYR A 55 -13.32 -4.22 -0.52
C TYR A 55 -13.85 -3.72 -1.87
N MET A 56 -13.39 -2.54 -2.29
CA MET A 56 -13.85 -1.88 -3.52
C MET A 56 -12.75 -1.74 -4.57
N GLY A 57 -11.65 -2.48 -4.41
CA GLY A 57 -10.51 -2.43 -5.31
C GLY A 57 -9.43 -1.45 -4.87
N PHE A 58 -8.49 -1.19 -5.77
CA PHE A 58 -7.37 -0.29 -5.54
C PHE A 58 -6.92 0.38 -6.82
N THR A 59 -6.12 1.43 -6.66
CA THR A 59 -5.37 2.08 -7.73
C THR A 59 -3.90 2.19 -7.36
N LEU A 60 -3.04 2.30 -8.37
CA LEU A 60 -1.61 2.55 -8.20
C LEU A 60 -1.32 4.04 -8.42
N LEU A 61 -0.68 4.65 -7.45
CA LEU A 61 -0.30 6.06 -7.50
C LEU A 61 1.18 6.23 -7.90
N LYS A 62 1.50 7.38 -8.48
CA LYS A 62 2.88 7.76 -8.84
C LYS A 62 3.63 8.47 -7.70
N SER A 63 2.90 8.89 -6.67
CA SER A 63 3.40 9.52 -5.45
C SER A 63 2.48 9.18 -4.30
N TYR A 64 2.91 9.44 -3.06
CA TYR A 64 2.09 9.24 -1.86
C TYR A 64 1.09 10.41 -1.73
N ASP A 65 0.12 10.47 -2.65
CA ASP A 65 -0.86 11.54 -2.76
C ASP A 65 -2.21 11.09 -2.21
N ILE A 66 -2.45 11.44 -0.94
CA ILE A 66 -3.69 11.12 -0.25
C ILE A 66 -4.89 11.86 -0.83
N VAL A 67 -4.72 13.06 -1.40
CA VAL A 67 -5.83 13.83 -1.99
C VAL A 67 -6.36 13.11 -3.24
N SER A 68 -5.47 12.68 -4.13
CA SER A 68 -5.84 11.88 -5.30
C SER A 68 -6.46 10.53 -4.91
N CYS A 69 -6.03 9.94 -3.80
CA CYS A 69 -6.59 8.69 -3.27
C CYS A 69 -8.03 8.87 -2.78
N VAL A 70 -8.30 9.84 -1.91
CA VAL A 70 -9.66 10.07 -1.38
C VAL A 70 -10.63 10.59 -2.44
N ASN A 71 -10.15 11.33 -3.44
CA ASN A 71 -10.99 11.79 -4.55
C ASN A 71 -11.51 10.61 -5.38
N GLN A 72 -10.72 9.55 -5.55
CA GLN A 72 -11.19 8.32 -6.20
C GLN A 72 -12.21 7.58 -5.34
N CYS A 73 -12.00 7.49 -4.02
CA CYS A 73 -13.01 6.95 -3.11
C CYS A 73 -14.32 7.76 -3.17
N ASN A 74 -14.25 9.10 -3.23
CA ASN A 74 -15.44 9.95 -3.34
C ASN A 74 -16.25 9.70 -4.61
N ALA A 75 -15.61 9.23 -5.69
CA ALA A 75 -16.28 8.87 -6.94
C ALA A 75 -16.91 7.46 -6.92
N ILE A 76 -16.61 6.65 -5.90
CA ILE A 76 -17.13 5.29 -5.75
C ILE A 76 -18.31 5.32 -4.76
N SER A 77 -19.51 4.97 -5.26
CA SER A 77 -20.68 4.85 -4.40
C SER A 77 -20.45 3.81 -3.30
N GLY A 78 -20.67 4.21 -2.04
CA GLY A 78 -20.47 3.36 -0.86
C GLY A 78 -19.04 3.36 -0.30
N CYS A 79 -18.05 3.97 -0.97
CA CYS A 79 -16.71 4.05 -0.41
C CYS A 79 -16.67 5.05 0.75
N ASN A 80 -16.22 4.58 1.91
CA ASN A 80 -16.19 5.35 3.16
C ASN A 80 -14.79 5.58 3.66
N SER A 81 -13.83 4.77 3.23
CA SER A 81 -12.48 4.83 3.73
C SER A 81 -11.44 4.37 2.71
N VAL A 82 -10.20 4.80 2.95
CA VAL A 82 -9.05 4.42 2.14
C VAL A 82 -7.89 3.98 3.01
N ASN A 83 -7.14 3.00 2.51
CA ASN A 83 -5.83 2.64 3.03
C ASN A 83 -4.77 2.89 1.95
N ILE A 84 -3.83 3.79 2.21
CA ILE A 84 -2.72 4.11 1.32
C ILE A 84 -1.41 3.63 1.93
N TYR A 85 -0.58 2.93 1.14
CA TYR A 85 0.67 2.33 1.63
C TYR A 85 1.66 2.04 0.50
N PHE A 86 2.92 1.83 0.88
CA PHE A 86 3.95 1.28 -0.01
C PHE A 86 3.95 -0.24 0.09
N GLU A 87 4.01 -0.92 -1.06
CA GLU A 87 4.15 -2.37 -1.16
C GLU A 87 5.42 -2.71 -1.94
N ARG A 88 6.27 -3.55 -1.35
CA ARG A 88 7.41 -4.17 -2.04
C ARG A 88 6.89 -5.33 -2.88
N ASP A 89 6.90 -5.16 -4.20
CA ASP A 89 6.42 -6.16 -5.15
C ASP A 89 7.54 -6.70 -6.03
N PRO A 90 7.44 -7.94 -6.54
CA PRO A 90 8.41 -8.45 -7.50
C PRO A 90 8.15 -7.81 -8.88
N THR A 91 9.21 -7.46 -9.62
CA THR A 91 9.08 -6.92 -10.99
C THR A 91 8.46 -7.90 -11.99
N ILE A 92 8.61 -9.20 -11.74
CA ILE A 92 8.01 -10.30 -12.53
C ILE A 92 7.36 -11.31 -11.60
N ASN A 93 6.33 -12.02 -12.06
CA ASN A 93 5.68 -13.06 -11.25
C ASN A 93 6.67 -14.20 -10.92
N PRO A 94 7.03 -14.41 -9.63
CA PRO A 94 8.02 -15.41 -9.22
C PRO A 94 7.42 -16.82 -9.10
N ASP A 95 6.09 -16.99 -9.15
CA ASP A 95 5.43 -18.29 -8.94
C ASP A 95 5.63 -19.27 -10.12
N SER A 96 6.16 -18.78 -11.25
CA SER A 96 6.50 -19.62 -12.41
C SER A 96 7.94 -20.16 -12.29
N PRO A 97 8.16 -21.49 -12.34
CA PRO A 97 9.51 -22.07 -12.27
C PRO A 97 10.45 -21.64 -13.40
N ALA A 98 9.91 -21.17 -14.52
CA ALA A 98 10.67 -20.67 -15.66
C ALA A 98 11.25 -19.25 -15.44
N CYS A 99 11.04 -18.66 -14.25
CA CYS A 99 11.40 -17.29 -13.92
C CYS A 99 12.28 -17.24 -12.67
N SER A 100 13.01 -16.13 -12.50
CA SER A 100 13.69 -15.87 -11.23
C SER A 100 12.67 -15.95 -10.10
N GLN A 101 12.93 -16.83 -9.14
CA GLN A 101 12.10 -17.04 -7.95
C GLN A 101 12.28 -15.90 -6.93
N ASN A 102 13.31 -15.06 -7.11
CA ASN A 102 13.56 -13.84 -6.34
C ASN A 102 14.03 -12.72 -7.29
N PRO A 103 13.11 -12.12 -8.07
CA PRO A 103 13.44 -11.04 -9.00
C PRO A 103 13.70 -9.72 -8.25
N PRO A 104 14.26 -8.70 -8.92
CA PRO A 104 14.34 -7.34 -8.37
C PRO A 104 12.97 -6.83 -7.95
N SER A 105 12.92 -6.02 -6.89
CA SER A 105 11.68 -5.40 -6.43
C SER A 105 11.30 -4.17 -7.26
N THR A 106 10.02 -3.84 -7.19
CA THR A 106 9.46 -2.54 -7.49
C THR A 106 8.60 -2.10 -6.32
N ILE A 107 8.48 -0.79 -6.10
CA ILE A 107 7.72 -0.25 -4.97
C ILE A 107 6.43 0.37 -5.48
N ASN A 108 5.31 -0.28 -5.21
CA ASN A 108 3.99 0.22 -5.57
C ASN A 108 3.43 1.08 -4.45
N ILE A 109 2.79 2.20 -4.81
CA ILE A 109 1.97 2.97 -3.87
C ILE A 109 0.52 2.57 -4.14
N LYS A 110 -0.05 1.76 -3.25
CA LYS A 110 -1.44 1.33 -3.37
C LYS A 110 -2.33 2.27 -2.60
N CYS A 111 -3.41 2.70 -3.24
CA CYS A 111 -4.55 3.33 -2.60
C CYS A 111 -5.74 2.37 -2.72
N VAL A 112 -6.12 1.78 -1.59
CA VAL A 112 -7.16 0.76 -1.50
C VAL A 112 -8.44 1.38 -0.97
N PHE A 113 -9.57 1.03 -1.58
CA PHE A 113 -10.89 1.57 -1.28
C PHE A 113 -11.72 0.57 -0.48
N TRP A 114 -12.39 1.05 0.57
CA TRP A 114 -13.23 0.22 1.43
C TRP A 114 -14.55 0.91 1.73
N GLY A 115 -15.63 0.12 1.82
CA GLY A 115 -16.89 0.57 2.38
C GLY A 115 -16.94 0.48 3.91
N GLY A 116 -16.09 -0.34 4.52
CA GLY A 116 -15.96 -0.50 5.97
C GLY A 116 -14.95 0.45 6.62
N ALA A 117 -14.72 0.26 7.91
CA ALA A 117 -13.75 1.02 8.68
C ALA A 117 -12.31 0.53 8.42
N VAL A 118 -11.38 1.47 8.24
CA VAL A 118 -9.94 1.20 8.26
C VAL A 118 -9.36 1.72 9.56
N VAL A 119 -8.88 0.83 10.41
CA VAL A 119 -8.39 1.14 11.75
C VAL A 119 -7.20 0.25 12.09
N SER A 120 -6.41 0.62 13.09
CA SER A 120 -5.22 -0.16 13.47
C SER A 120 -5.54 -1.62 13.82
N SER A 121 -6.71 -1.92 14.39
CA SER A 121 -7.09 -3.29 14.79
C SER A 121 -7.35 -4.23 13.61
N ASN A 122 -7.61 -3.72 12.40
CA ASN A 122 -7.75 -4.52 11.19
C ASN A 122 -6.60 -4.31 10.19
N ALA A 123 -5.54 -3.59 10.57
CA ALA A 123 -4.28 -3.51 9.84
C ALA A 123 -3.42 -4.75 10.11
N ASN A 124 -3.81 -5.88 9.52
CA ASN A 124 -3.26 -7.21 9.81
C ASN A 124 -2.73 -7.96 8.58
N ASN A 125 -2.75 -7.32 7.41
CA ASN A 125 -2.08 -7.85 6.22
C ASN A 125 -0.64 -7.31 6.19
N PHE A 126 0.33 -8.17 6.51
CA PHE A 126 1.75 -7.84 6.56
C PHE A 126 2.49 -8.13 5.25
N GLY A 127 1.76 -8.49 4.19
CA GLY A 127 2.30 -9.05 2.97
C GLY A 127 2.41 -10.57 3.03
N GLN A 128 3.08 -11.15 2.04
CA GLN A 128 3.19 -12.60 1.88
C GLN A 128 4.48 -13.02 1.17
N TRP A 129 4.83 -14.29 1.30
CA TRP A 129 5.84 -14.91 0.44
C TRP A 129 5.25 -15.29 -0.91
N ARG A 130 6.01 -15.04 -1.99
CA ARG A 130 5.74 -15.49 -3.36
C ARG A 130 7.00 -16.16 -3.88
N ALA A 131 7.01 -17.49 -3.90
CA ALA A 131 8.24 -18.28 -4.01
C ALA A 131 9.32 -17.77 -3.02
N ASN A 132 10.47 -17.32 -3.51
CA ASN A 132 11.59 -16.81 -2.68
C ASN A 132 11.56 -15.28 -2.50
N PHE A 133 10.52 -14.61 -2.98
CA PHE A 133 10.35 -13.16 -2.84
C PHE A 133 9.40 -12.84 -1.68
N GLN A 134 9.80 -11.94 -0.79
CA GLN A 134 8.96 -11.45 0.30
C GLN A 134 8.29 -10.13 -0.09
N VAL A 135 6.96 -10.15 -0.21
CA VAL A 135 6.12 -8.95 -0.32
C VAL A 135 5.97 -8.36 1.09
N LEU A 136 6.13 -7.04 1.19
CA LEU A 136 6.09 -6.31 2.47
C LEU A 136 5.33 -5.01 2.30
N ILE A 137 4.79 -4.51 3.41
CA ILE A 137 4.05 -3.25 3.48
C ILE A 137 4.76 -2.29 4.42
N ALA A 138 4.84 -1.02 4.02
CA ALA A 138 5.40 0.06 4.83
C ALA A 138 4.62 1.36 4.62
N GLY A 139 4.72 2.29 5.58
CA GLY A 139 4.10 3.61 5.48
C GLY A 139 2.58 3.54 5.28
N SER A 140 1.91 2.64 5.99
CA SER A 140 0.47 2.42 5.83
C SER A 140 -0.34 3.41 6.66
N ASN A 141 -1.15 4.22 5.98
CA ASN A 141 -2.09 5.15 6.58
C ASN A 141 -3.53 4.76 6.25
N GLY A 142 -4.44 5.05 7.17
CA GLY A 142 -5.88 4.87 7.00
C GLY A 142 -6.61 6.20 7.17
N TYR A 143 -7.58 6.45 6.30
CA TYR A 143 -8.41 7.64 6.36
C TYR A 143 -9.87 7.27 6.14
N MET A 144 -10.76 7.81 6.97
CA MET A 144 -12.21 7.61 6.87
C MET A 144 -12.91 8.94 6.64
N LYS A 145 -13.99 8.95 5.86
CA LYS A 145 -14.86 10.13 5.75
C LYS A 145 -15.31 10.54 7.15
N SER A 146 -15.29 11.84 7.44
CA SER A 146 -15.74 12.34 8.76
C SER A 146 -17.23 12.07 9.03
N SER A 147 -18.01 11.76 7.99
CA SER A 147 -19.44 11.43 8.07
C SER A 147 -19.73 9.93 8.23
N TYR A 148 -18.70 9.09 8.21
CA TYR A 148 -18.81 7.64 8.35
C TYR A 148 -18.71 7.22 9.82
#